data_AF-X0U7L3-F1
#
_entry.id   AF-X0U7L3-F1
#
_cell.length_a   1.000
_cell.length_b   1.000
_cell.length_c   1.000
_cell.angle_alpha   90.00
_cell.angle_beta   90.00
_cell.angle_gamma   90.00
#
_symmetry.space_group_name_H-M   'P 1'
#
loop_
_entity.id
_entity.type
_entity.pdbx_description
1 polymer ?
#
loop_
_entity_poly.entity_id
_entity_poly.type
_entity_poly.pdbx_seq_one_letter_code
_entity_poly.pdbx_strand_id
1 'polypeptide(L)'
;LCPDCDREYHTPDDRRFHAEATACPSCGPELSLLTRSGDELARGDAAIDEVVRALTLGQIVAVQGIGGFHLACDARSEKAVRALRDRKRRARKPLAVLVASLAGAEKHAVVGAEARDLLESSARPIVVLRRRGDSTLADGLAPGSPMVGLMLPSTALHVLLLDGLDAPMVMTSANFSGEPIAYRYAESRGDLVRIADAVLVHDREIVSPCDDSVALPAPRHPIFLRRARGYVPHSIRLQRPVRHTVLACGGEWGNTICIAHGDRAWVS
;
A
#
# COMPACT_ATOMS: atom_id res chain seq x y z
N LEU A 1 -20.47 5.79 -16.67
CA LEU A 1 -19.42 6.15 -17.65
C LEU A 1 -19.84 7.43 -18.36
N CYS A 2 -18.92 8.36 -18.65
CA CYS A 2 -19.18 9.44 -19.61
C CYS A 2 -19.21 8.88 -21.05
N PRO A 3 -19.66 9.65 -22.06
CA PRO A 3 -19.74 9.17 -23.44
C PRO A 3 -18.42 8.64 -24.01
N ASP A 4 -17.28 9.22 -23.63
CA ASP A 4 -15.97 8.77 -24.11
C ASP A 4 -15.57 7.43 -23.50
N CYS A 5 -15.69 7.28 -22.17
CA CYS A 5 -15.40 6.01 -21.51
C CYS A 5 -16.37 4.90 -21.93
N ASP A 6 -17.63 5.24 -22.21
CA ASP A 6 -18.63 4.27 -22.72
C ASP A 6 -18.26 3.75 -24.11
N ARG A 7 -17.79 4.64 -25.00
CA ARG A 7 -17.27 4.25 -26.31
C ARG A 7 -16.06 3.31 -26.18
N GLU A 8 -15.08 3.66 -25.36
CA GLU A 8 -13.90 2.82 -25.12
C GLU A 8 -14.29 1.46 -24.53
N TYR A 9 -15.24 1.43 -23.59
CA TYR A 9 -15.73 0.20 -22.95
C TYR A 9 -16.34 -0.80 -23.94
N HIS A 10 -17.04 -0.31 -24.96
CA HIS A 10 -17.72 -1.13 -25.97
C HIS A 10 -16.91 -1.37 -27.26
N THR A 11 -15.69 -0.84 -27.37
CA THR A 11 -14.84 -0.98 -28.58
C THR A 11 -13.85 -2.14 -28.41
N PRO A 12 -13.97 -3.26 -29.16
CA PRO A 12 -13.13 -4.46 -28.96
C PRO A 12 -11.62 -4.24 -29.12
N ASP A 13 -11.22 -3.31 -29.99
CA ASP A 13 -9.81 -2.98 -30.25
C ASP A 13 -9.24 -1.94 -29.25
N ASP A 14 -10.06 -1.41 -28.35
CA ASP A 14 -9.59 -0.55 -27.26
C ASP A 14 -9.07 -1.39 -26.09
N ARG A 15 -7.94 -1.00 -25.50
CA ARG A 15 -7.39 -1.68 -24.32
C ARG A 15 -8.34 -1.68 -23.11
N ARG A 16 -9.35 -0.80 -23.09
CA ARG A 16 -10.36 -0.65 -22.04
C ARG A 16 -11.67 -1.37 -22.36
N PHE A 17 -11.70 -2.16 -23.44
CA PHE A 17 -12.84 -3.03 -23.74
C PHE A 17 -13.21 -3.90 -22.53
N HIS A 18 -14.45 -3.79 -22.06
CA HIS A 18 -14.96 -4.48 -20.86
C HIS A 18 -14.12 -4.26 -19.57
N ALA A 19 -13.42 -3.14 -19.47
CA ALA A 19 -12.73 -2.77 -18.24
C ALA A 19 -13.74 -2.19 -17.23
N GLU A 20 -14.31 -3.03 -16.36
CA GLU A 20 -15.34 -2.66 -15.37
C GLU A 20 -14.97 -1.46 -14.49
N ALA A 21 -13.68 -1.30 -14.19
CA ALA A 21 -13.17 -0.19 -13.38
C ALA A 21 -12.72 1.03 -14.21
N THR A 22 -13.09 1.11 -15.49
CA THR A 22 -12.71 2.22 -16.37
C THR A 22 -13.37 3.53 -15.93
N ALA A 23 -12.61 4.61 -15.99
CA ALA A 23 -13.07 5.95 -15.65
C ALA A 23 -12.11 7.00 -16.22
N CYS A 24 -12.56 8.26 -16.19
CA CYS A 24 -11.77 9.44 -16.51
C CYS A 24 -12.09 10.56 -15.52
N PRO A 25 -11.39 11.72 -15.56
CA PRO A 25 -11.68 12.84 -14.67
C PRO A 25 -13.14 13.34 -14.71
N SER A 26 -13.90 13.08 -15.79
CA SER A 26 -15.30 13.53 -15.91
C SER A 26 -16.34 12.61 -15.29
N CYS A 27 -16.04 11.32 -15.10
CA CYS A 27 -17.02 10.36 -14.54
C CYS A 27 -16.44 9.40 -13.50
N GLY A 28 -15.17 9.59 -13.17
CA GLY A 28 -14.41 8.80 -12.22
C GLY A 28 -14.40 9.40 -10.84
N PRO A 29 -13.70 8.72 -9.91
CA PRO A 29 -13.54 9.23 -8.57
C PRO A 29 -12.65 10.46 -8.53
N GLU A 30 -12.88 11.30 -7.53
CA GLU A 30 -12.15 12.55 -7.30
C GLU A 30 -11.37 12.49 -5.97
N LEU A 31 -10.21 13.14 -5.94
CA LEU A 31 -9.40 13.29 -4.73
C LEU A 31 -9.85 14.51 -3.94
N SER A 32 -9.87 14.38 -2.62
CA SER A 32 -10.01 15.51 -1.69
C SER A 32 -8.97 15.41 -0.58
N LEU A 33 -8.28 16.51 -0.30
CA LEU A 33 -7.42 16.63 0.87
C LEU A 33 -8.18 17.32 1.99
N LEU A 34 -8.23 16.68 3.14
CA LEU A 34 -8.97 17.14 4.30
C LEU A 34 -8.02 17.54 5.44
N THR A 35 -8.37 18.60 6.17
CA THR A 35 -7.74 18.95 7.45
C THR A 35 -8.06 17.92 8.53
N ARG A 36 -7.42 18.04 9.71
CA ARG A 36 -7.83 17.33 10.92
C ARG A 36 -9.28 17.62 11.34
N SER A 37 -9.74 18.85 11.16
CA SER A 37 -11.14 19.25 11.43
C SER A 37 -12.12 18.73 10.38
N GLY A 38 -11.64 18.14 9.28
CA GLY A 38 -12.45 17.53 8.23
C GLY A 38 -12.84 18.50 7.12
N ASP A 39 -12.30 19.72 7.13
CA ASP A 39 -12.55 20.73 6.09
C ASP A 39 -11.72 20.40 4.85
N GLU A 40 -12.29 20.63 3.66
CA GLU A 40 -11.58 20.42 2.38
C GLU A 40 -10.55 21.52 2.15
N LEU A 41 -9.27 21.15 2.10
CA LEU A 41 -8.16 22.04 1.78
C LEU A 41 -7.97 22.20 0.28
N ALA A 42 -8.11 21.10 -0.46
CA ALA A 42 -7.87 21.04 -1.88
C ALA A 42 -8.56 19.82 -2.49
N ARG A 43 -8.77 19.86 -3.81
CA ARG A 43 -9.49 18.85 -4.58
C ARG A 43 -8.79 18.57 -5.91
N GLY A 44 -8.96 17.36 -6.44
CA GLY A 44 -8.37 16.94 -7.72
C GLY A 44 -6.84 17.05 -7.70
N ASP A 45 -6.26 17.58 -8.76
CA ASP A 45 -4.80 17.72 -8.89
C ASP A 45 -4.20 18.63 -7.82
N ALA A 46 -4.92 19.68 -7.40
CA ALA A 46 -4.46 20.58 -6.33
C ALA A 46 -4.32 19.85 -4.98
N ALA A 47 -5.07 18.76 -4.76
CA ALA A 47 -4.92 17.93 -3.58
C ALA A 47 -3.58 17.18 -3.57
N ILE A 48 -3.11 16.73 -4.74
CA ILE A 48 -1.81 16.08 -4.89
C ILE A 48 -0.70 17.08 -4.56
N ASP A 49 -0.76 18.29 -5.12
CA ASP A 49 0.22 19.34 -4.88
C ASP A 49 0.30 19.72 -3.38
N GLU A 50 -0.84 19.83 -2.71
CA GLU A 50 -0.88 20.15 -1.28
C GLU A 50 -0.33 19.00 -0.42
N VAL A 51 -0.58 17.74 -0.79
CA VAL A 51 0.06 16.60 -0.12
C VAL A 51 1.57 16.64 -0.29
N VAL A 52 2.07 16.90 -1.50
CA VAL A 52 3.51 17.02 -1.76
C VAL A 52 4.12 18.15 -0.92
N ARG A 53 3.46 19.31 -0.84
CA ARG A 53 3.86 20.42 0.04
C ARG A 53 3.92 19.98 1.51
N ALA A 54 2.87 19.35 2.02
CA ALA A 54 2.79 18.86 3.40
C ALA A 54 3.94 17.89 3.73
N LEU A 55 4.18 16.90 2.86
CA LEU A 55 5.24 15.92 3.04
C LEU A 55 6.64 16.57 3.01
N THR A 56 6.85 17.54 2.12
CA THR A 56 8.10 18.32 2.03
C THR A 56 8.35 19.13 3.31
N LEU A 57 7.29 19.65 3.94
CA LEU A 57 7.36 20.33 5.24
C LEU A 57 7.56 19.36 6.43
N GLY A 58 7.70 18.06 6.17
CA GLY A 58 7.90 17.02 7.18
C GLY A 58 6.64 16.64 7.95
N GLN A 59 5.47 16.95 7.40
CA GLN A 59 4.18 16.53 7.96
C GLN A 59 3.87 15.08 7.60
N ILE A 60 2.88 14.51 8.30
CA ILE A 60 2.38 13.15 8.05
C ILE A 60 1.02 13.25 7.39
N VAL A 61 0.83 12.58 6.26
CA VAL A 61 -0.46 12.54 5.55
C VAL A 61 -1.01 11.13 5.59
N ALA A 62 -2.29 10.98 5.93
CA ALA A 62 -3.01 9.73 5.72
C ALA A 62 -3.50 9.69 4.27
N VAL A 63 -3.18 8.63 3.53
CA VAL A 63 -3.49 8.49 2.10
C VAL A 63 -4.43 7.29 1.93
N GLN A 64 -5.60 7.51 1.36
CA GLN A 64 -6.52 6.44 0.98
C GLN A 64 -5.94 5.67 -0.22
N GLY A 65 -5.56 4.41 0.01
CA GLY A 65 -5.14 3.47 -1.01
C GLY A 65 -6.31 2.62 -1.52
N ILE A 66 -6.00 1.53 -2.22
CA ILE A 66 -7.03 0.64 -2.78
C ILE A 66 -7.64 -0.33 -1.77
N GLY A 67 -6.91 -0.68 -0.72
CA GLY A 67 -7.31 -1.67 0.30
C GLY A 67 -7.41 -1.09 1.71
N GLY A 68 -7.13 0.19 1.88
CA GLY A 68 -7.19 0.90 3.15
C GLY A 68 -6.33 2.16 3.12
N PHE A 69 -6.22 2.80 4.27
CA PHE A 69 -5.40 3.99 4.46
C PHE A 69 -3.97 3.62 4.80
N HIS A 70 -3.04 4.43 4.30
CA HIS A 70 -1.63 4.42 4.67
C HIS A 70 -1.24 5.75 5.33
N LEU A 71 -0.23 5.73 6.18
CA LEU A 71 0.42 6.93 6.70
C LEU A 71 1.71 7.15 5.93
N ALA A 72 1.86 8.37 5.40
CA ALA A 72 2.95 8.80 4.55
C ALA A 72 3.73 9.97 5.16
N CYS A 73 5.05 9.92 5.01
CA CYS A 73 5.99 11.01 5.28
C CYS A 73 7.28 10.78 4.45
N ASP A 74 8.14 11.80 4.30
CA ASP A 74 9.46 11.62 3.66
C ASP A 74 10.30 10.59 4.44
N ALA A 75 10.69 9.50 3.79
CA ALA A 75 11.42 8.40 4.41
C ALA A 75 12.90 8.71 4.70
N ARG A 76 13.42 9.84 4.20
CA ARG A 76 14.76 10.36 4.49
C ARG A 76 14.77 11.24 5.75
N SER A 77 13.60 11.76 6.15
CA SER A 77 13.48 12.69 7.27
C SER A 77 13.36 11.96 8.61
N GLU A 78 14.46 11.91 9.36
CA GLU A 78 14.46 11.38 10.73
C GLU A 78 13.41 12.04 11.62
N LYS A 79 13.24 13.36 11.47
CA LYS A 79 12.24 14.12 12.22
C LYS A 79 10.83 13.61 11.93
N ALA A 80 10.47 13.44 10.65
CA ALA A 80 9.14 12.98 10.26
C ALA A 80 8.89 11.52 10.63
N VAL A 81 9.89 10.66 10.44
CA VAL A 81 9.84 9.24 10.83
C VAL A 81 9.68 9.08 12.35
N ARG A 82 10.40 9.86 13.15
CA ARG A 82 10.26 9.87 14.60
C ARG A 82 8.87 10.35 15.03
N ALA A 83 8.38 11.46 14.47
CA ALA A 83 7.04 11.95 14.76
C ALA A 83 5.96 10.91 14.42
N LEU A 84 6.11 10.20 13.30
CA LEU A 84 5.19 9.13 12.89
C LEU A 84 5.21 7.98 13.91
N ARG A 85 6.38 7.55 14.36
CA ARG A 85 6.49 6.48 15.38
C ARG A 85 5.87 6.87 16.70
N ASP A 86 6.13 8.08 17.16
CA ASP A 86 5.63 8.58 18.45
C ASP A 86 4.10 8.65 18.44
N ARG A 87 3.51 9.23 17.37
CA ARG A 87 2.06 9.33 17.22
C ARG A 87 1.38 7.97 17.03
N LYS A 88 2.00 7.05 16.27
CA LYS A 88 1.50 5.68 16.03
C LYS A 88 1.74 4.73 17.21
N ARG A 89 2.54 5.13 18.21
CA ARG A 89 3.00 4.27 19.32
C ARG A 89 3.71 3.00 18.82
N ARG A 90 4.54 3.14 17.79
CA ARG A 90 5.24 2.02 17.13
C ARG A 90 6.75 2.14 17.28
N ALA A 91 7.27 1.72 18.44
CA ALA A 91 8.67 1.94 18.80
C ALA A 91 9.68 1.30 17.84
N ARG A 92 9.55 -0.01 17.53
CA ARG A 92 10.60 -0.75 16.79
C ARG A 92 10.15 -1.42 15.50
N LYS A 93 8.86 -1.73 15.34
CA LYS A 93 8.39 -2.48 14.17
C LYS A 93 8.72 -1.69 12.88
N PRO A 94 9.39 -2.31 11.88
CA PRO A 94 9.81 -1.61 10.67
C PRO A 94 8.67 -0.91 9.94
N LEU A 95 9.00 0.18 9.26
CA LEU A 95 8.12 0.94 8.37
C LEU A 95 8.49 0.61 6.92
N ALA A 96 7.49 0.33 6.10
CA ALA A 96 7.71 0.07 4.68
C ALA A 96 7.92 1.40 3.94
N VAL A 97 8.75 1.36 2.91
CA VAL A 97 9.13 2.53 2.11
C VAL A 97 8.75 2.27 0.65
N LEU A 98 8.01 3.20 0.09
CA LEU A 98 7.69 3.27 -1.32
C LEU A 98 8.80 4.04 -2.05
N VAL A 99 9.34 3.45 -3.11
CA VAL A 99 10.37 4.04 -3.97
C VAL A 99 9.89 4.06 -5.43
N ALA A 100 10.32 5.07 -6.19
CA ALA A 100 9.76 5.33 -7.52
C ALA A 100 10.06 4.25 -8.58
N SER A 101 11.18 3.54 -8.44
CA SER A 101 11.64 2.59 -9.45
C SER A 101 12.59 1.56 -8.85
N LEU A 102 12.90 0.52 -9.64
CA LEU A 102 13.90 -0.47 -9.27
C LEU A 102 15.28 0.17 -9.05
N ALA A 103 15.69 1.10 -9.92
CA ALA A 103 16.91 1.87 -9.75
C ALA A 103 16.89 2.71 -8.45
N GLY A 104 15.72 3.22 -8.05
CA GLY A 104 15.52 3.85 -6.74
C GLY A 104 15.71 2.88 -5.58
N ALA A 105 15.19 1.65 -5.68
CA ALA A 105 15.37 0.61 -4.67
C ALA A 105 16.86 0.23 -4.47
N GLU A 106 17.60 0.13 -5.58
CA GLU A 106 19.03 -0.23 -5.58
C GLU A 106 19.94 0.81 -4.92
N LYS A 107 19.52 2.08 -4.87
CA LYS A 107 20.20 3.12 -4.08
C LYS A 107 20.13 2.86 -2.57
N HIS A 108 19.15 2.08 -2.11
CA HIS A 108 18.87 1.93 -0.67
C HIS A 108 19.05 0.51 -0.14
N ALA A 109 18.96 -0.50 -0.99
CA ALA A 109 19.05 -1.91 -0.61
C ALA A 109 19.86 -2.75 -1.61
N VAL A 110 20.34 -3.90 -1.15
CA VAL A 110 20.93 -4.93 -2.02
C VAL A 110 19.79 -5.68 -2.71
N VAL A 111 19.67 -5.51 -4.02
CA VAL A 111 18.58 -6.09 -4.83
C VAL A 111 19.16 -7.17 -5.76
N GLY A 112 18.93 -8.44 -5.41
CA GLY A 112 19.25 -9.60 -6.27
C GLY A 112 18.14 -9.89 -7.28
N ALA A 113 18.36 -10.85 -8.18
CA ALA A 113 17.42 -11.18 -9.27
C ALA A 113 16.00 -11.50 -8.75
N GLU A 114 15.88 -12.34 -7.72
CA GLU A 114 14.60 -12.73 -7.14
C GLU A 114 13.87 -11.54 -6.49
N ALA A 115 14.62 -10.56 -5.96
CA ALA A 115 14.06 -9.34 -5.41
C ALA A 115 13.54 -8.41 -6.51
N ARG A 116 14.25 -8.31 -7.65
CA ARG A 116 13.81 -7.53 -8.81
C ARG A 116 12.49 -8.08 -9.34
N ASP A 117 12.42 -9.38 -9.60
CA ASP A 117 11.21 -10.05 -10.08
C ASP A 117 10.02 -9.83 -9.15
N LEU A 118 10.26 -9.91 -7.84
CA LEU A 118 9.20 -9.73 -6.84
C LEU A 118 8.73 -8.27 -6.74
N LEU A 119 9.64 -7.29 -6.74
CA LEU A 119 9.33 -5.86 -6.74
C LEU A 119 8.57 -5.44 -8.02
N GLU A 120 8.94 -6.02 -9.16
CA GLU A 120 8.37 -5.71 -10.48
C GLU A 120 7.09 -6.49 -10.81
N SER A 121 6.80 -7.55 -10.05
CA SER A 121 5.56 -8.31 -10.19
C SER A 121 4.31 -7.43 -10.13
N SER A 122 3.25 -7.82 -10.83
CA SER A 122 1.96 -7.12 -10.80
C SER A 122 1.36 -7.03 -9.37
N ALA A 123 1.73 -7.96 -8.48
CA ALA A 123 1.32 -7.94 -7.09
C ALA A 123 1.93 -6.78 -6.29
N ARG A 124 3.09 -6.25 -6.69
CA ARG A 124 3.81 -5.12 -6.04
C ARG A 124 3.87 -5.24 -4.50
N PRO A 125 4.39 -6.35 -3.94
CA PRO A 125 4.49 -6.53 -2.49
C PRO A 125 5.56 -5.63 -1.87
N ILE A 126 5.55 -5.53 -0.55
CA ILE A 126 6.70 -5.06 0.23
C ILE A 126 7.73 -6.20 0.26
N VAL A 127 8.92 -5.93 -0.26
CA VAL A 127 10.04 -6.87 -0.29
C VAL A 127 11.04 -6.48 0.79
N VAL A 128 11.35 -7.43 1.67
CA VAL A 128 12.30 -7.22 2.78
C VAL A 128 13.73 -7.51 2.29
N LEU A 129 14.57 -6.48 2.29
CA LEU A 129 15.90 -6.49 1.68
C LEU A 129 16.97 -5.99 2.65
N ARG A 130 18.23 -6.38 2.42
CA ARG A 130 19.36 -5.85 3.18
C ARG A 130 19.57 -4.38 2.80
N ARG A 131 19.48 -3.47 3.77
CA ARG A 131 19.76 -2.04 3.58
C ARG A 131 21.26 -1.85 3.27
N ARG A 132 21.58 -0.95 2.34
CA ARG A 132 22.96 -0.55 2.08
C ARG A 132 23.45 0.45 3.13
N GLY A 133 24.74 0.43 3.43
CA GLY A 133 25.35 1.35 4.40
C GLY A 133 25.36 2.82 3.96
N ASP A 134 25.31 3.07 2.65
CA ASP A 134 25.28 4.39 2.01
C ASP A 134 23.85 4.92 1.75
N SER A 135 22.83 4.22 2.25
CA SER A 135 21.43 4.57 2.02
C SER A 135 21.01 5.82 2.78
N THR A 136 20.44 6.80 2.07
CA THR A 136 19.93 8.07 2.63
C THR A 136 18.59 7.95 3.37
N LEU A 137 18.07 6.74 3.53
CA LEU A 137 16.86 6.48 4.31
C LEU A 137 17.11 6.77 5.80
N ALA A 138 16.09 7.19 6.54
CA ALA A 138 16.19 7.37 7.98
C ALA A 138 16.45 6.02 8.70
N ASP A 139 17.42 5.97 9.60
CA ASP A 139 17.68 4.89 10.54
C ASP A 139 16.46 4.56 11.40
N GLY A 140 15.66 5.59 11.70
CA GLY A 140 14.37 5.45 12.35
C GLY A 140 13.41 4.50 11.63
N LEU A 141 13.57 4.16 10.35
CA LEU A 141 12.63 3.28 9.63
C LEU A 141 12.67 1.82 10.11
N ALA A 142 13.81 1.32 10.56
CA ALA A 142 13.97 -0.03 11.06
C ALA A 142 15.04 -0.10 12.18
N PRO A 143 14.77 0.45 13.37
CA PRO A 143 15.77 0.61 14.42
C PRO A 143 16.39 -0.73 14.84
N GLY A 144 17.73 -0.82 14.74
CA GLY A 144 18.49 -2.03 15.09
C GLY A 144 18.33 -3.20 14.12
N SER A 145 17.63 -3.01 12.99
CA SER A 145 17.51 -4.01 11.93
C SER A 145 18.34 -3.57 10.72
N PRO A 146 19.15 -4.48 10.14
CA PRO A 146 19.84 -4.18 8.89
C PRO A 146 18.94 -4.36 7.65
N MET A 147 17.67 -4.72 7.87
CA MET A 147 16.69 -4.97 6.81
C MET A 147 15.77 -3.77 6.64
N VAL A 148 15.39 -3.50 5.39
CA VAL A 148 14.40 -2.49 5.01
C VAL A 148 13.31 -3.13 4.14
N GLY A 149 12.06 -2.75 4.35
CA GLY A 149 10.95 -3.16 3.49
C GLY A 149 10.74 -2.13 2.40
N LEU A 150 11.01 -2.49 1.14
CA LEU A 150 10.79 -1.62 -0.02
C LEU A 150 9.62 -2.12 -0.85
N MET A 151 8.84 -1.20 -1.41
CA MET A 151 7.80 -1.50 -2.39
C MET A 151 7.87 -0.52 -3.56
N LEU A 152 7.38 -0.95 -4.73
CA LEU A 152 7.23 -0.11 -5.91
C LEU A 152 5.77 0.39 -6.06
N PRO A 153 5.53 1.43 -6.86
CA PRO A 153 4.21 2.02 -7.04
C PRO A 153 3.24 1.00 -7.62
N SER A 154 2.17 0.72 -6.87
CA SER A 154 1.08 -0.16 -7.31
C SER A 154 -0.17 0.58 -7.80
N THR A 155 -0.18 1.92 -7.75
CA THR A 155 -1.33 2.77 -8.13
C THR A 155 -0.83 4.02 -8.85
N ALA A 156 -1.69 4.65 -9.66
CA ALA A 156 -1.37 5.93 -10.29
C ALA A 156 -1.13 7.03 -9.24
N LEU A 157 -1.87 7.02 -8.13
CA LEU A 157 -1.67 7.96 -7.03
C LEU A 157 -0.27 7.85 -6.41
N HIS A 158 0.26 6.63 -6.23
CA HIS A 158 1.64 6.44 -5.78
C HIS A 158 2.66 7.07 -6.75
N VAL A 159 2.44 6.92 -8.05
CA VAL A 159 3.32 7.50 -9.08
C VAL A 159 3.30 9.03 -8.98
N LEU A 160 2.12 9.64 -8.94
CA LEU A 160 1.96 11.10 -8.87
C LEU A 160 2.57 11.69 -7.59
N LEU A 161 2.37 11.05 -6.44
CA LEU A 161 2.95 11.52 -5.17
C LEU A 161 4.47 11.40 -5.15
N LEU A 162 5.03 10.32 -5.69
CA LEU A 162 6.49 10.14 -5.77
C LEU A 162 7.13 11.11 -6.76
N ASP A 163 6.48 11.36 -7.89
CA ASP A 163 6.93 12.30 -8.91
C ASP A 163 6.98 13.73 -8.34
N GLY A 164 5.92 14.16 -7.66
CA GLY A 164 5.89 15.49 -7.03
C GLY A 164 6.85 15.63 -5.84
N LEU A 165 7.00 14.59 -5.02
CA LEU A 165 7.89 14.65 -3.84
C LEU A 165 9.38 14.49 -4.20
N ASP A 166 9.71 13.80 -5.30
CA ASP A 166 11.06 13.41 -5.70
C ASP A 166 11.87 12.76 -4.55
N ALA A 167 11.21 11.87 -3.81
CA ALA A 167 11.81 11.19 -2.66
C ALA A 167 11.15 9.84 -2.34
N PRO A 168 11.88 8.90 -1.73
CA PRO A 168 11.28 7.76 -1.06
C PRO A 168 10.31 8.22 0.04
N MET A 169 9.15 7.59 0.12
CA MET A 169 8.14 7.91 1.13
C MET A 169 7.78 6.71 1.98
N VAL A 170 7.55 6.92 3.27
CA VAL A 170 6.98 5.88 4.12
C VAL A 170 5.58 5.55 3.62
N MET A 171 5.22 4.28 3.59
CA MET A 171 3.87 3.82 3.30
C MET A 171 3.51 2.68 4.25
N THR A 172 2.99 3.01 5.43
CA THR A 172 2.58 2.01 6.43
C THR A 172 1.07 2.06 6.64
N SER A 173 0.44 0.90 6.84
CA SER A 173 -0.98 0.80 7.21
C SER A 173 -1.40 1.84 8.27
N ALA A 174 -2.51 2.54 8.08
CA ALA A 174 -2.98 3.58 8.99
C ALA A 174 -3.88 2.96 10.08
N ASN A 175 -3.26 2.40 11.11
CA ASN A 175 -3.93 1.78 12.24
C ASN A 175 -3.06 1.87 13.50
N PHE A 176 -3.69 1.88 14.68
CA PHE A 176 -2.95 1.64 15.92
C PHE A 176 -2.48 0.19 15.97
N SER A 177 -1.44 -0.06 16.77
CA SER A 177 -0.84 -1.40 16.85
C SER A 177 -1.85 -2.43 17.38
N GLY A 178 -2.20 -3.40 16.54
CA GLY A 178 -3.11 -4.50 16.88
C GLY A 178 -4.50 -4.40 16.24
N GLU A 179 -4.84 -3.25 15.67
CA GLU A 179 -6.12 -3.04 15.00
C GLU A 179 -6.05 -3.42 13.51
N PRO A 180 -7.19 -3.75 12.86
CA PRO A 180 -7.28 -3.87 11.41
C PRO A 180 -6.89 -2.56 10.70
N ILE A 181 -6.58 -2.64 9.41
CA ILE A 181 -6.34 -1.44 8.59
C ILE A 181 -7.63 -0.60 8.53
N ALA A 182 -7.51 0.70 8.78
CA ALA A 182 -8.59 1.64 8.50
C ALA A 182 -8.86 1.67 7.00
N TYR A 183 -10.11 1.54 6.57
CA TYR A 183 -10.46 1.56 5.15
C TYR A 183 -11.72 2.39 4.83
N ARG A 184 -12.55 2.68 5.83
CA ARG A 184 -13.68 3.61 5.71
C ARG A 184 -13.38 4.90 6.44
N TYR A 185 -13.35 6.03 5.72
CA TYR A 185 -13.02 7.32 6.31
C TYR A 185 -13.97 7.72 7.45
N ALA A 186 -15.29 7.57 7.25
CA ALA A 186 -16.30 7.93 8.24
C ALA A 186 -16.11 7.22 9.60
N GLU A 187 -15.67 5.96 9.57
CA GLU A 187 -15.46 5.14 10.77
C GLU A 187 -14.08 5.38 11.40
N SER A 188 -13.07 5.74 10.60
CA SER A 188 -11.66 5.80 11.02
C SER A 188 -11.10 7.21 11.20
N ARG A 189 -11.87 8.25 10.88
CA ARG A 189 -11.43 9.65 10.96
C ARG A 189 -10.77 9.98 12.29
N GLY A 190 -11.39 9.57 13.40
CA GLY A 190 -10.88 9.84 14.75
C GLY A 190 -9.46 9.32 14.97
N ASP A 191 -9.15 8.13 14.47
CA ASP A 191 -7.82 7.53 14.60
C ASP A 191 -6.81 8.12 13.61
N LEU A 192 -7.25 8.37 12.37
CA LEU A 192 -6.40 8.96 11.33
C LEU A 192 -5.88 10.34 11.75
N VAL A 193 -6.76 11.23 12.22
CA VAL A 193 -6.38 12.62 12.57
C VAL A 193 -5.57 12.72 13.86
N ARG A 194 -5.53 11.67 14.69
CA ARG A 194 -4.60 11.59 15.83
C ARG A 194 -3.15 11.44 15.38
N ILE A 195 -2.93 10.85 14.21
CA ILE A 195 -1.59 10.56 13.70
C ILE A 195 -1.22 11.52 12.56
N ALA A 196 -2.06 11.64 11.56
CA ALA A 196 -1.83 12.46 10.38
C ALA A 196 -2.18 13.92 10.63
N ASP A 197 -1.48 14.82 9.94
CA ASP A 197 -1.72 16.27 9.90
C ASP A 197 -2.77 16.63 8.84
N ALA A 198 -2.94 15.80 7.80
CA ALA A 198 -3.99 15.88 6.80
C ALA A 198 -4.39 14.48 6.29
N VAL A 199 -5.57 14.36 5.65
CA VAL A 199 -6.09 13.09 5.13
C VAL A 199 -6.47 13.25 3.66
N LEU A 200 -5.76 12.58 2.76
CA LEU A 200 -6.10 12.47 1.35
C LEU A 200 -7.07 11.30 1.14
N VAL A 201 -8.27 11.60 0.65
CA VAL A 201 -9.35 10.64 0.39
C VAL A 201 -9.76 10.65 -1.07
N HIS A 202 -10.48 9.61 -1.48
CA HIS A 202 -11.26 9.59 -2.72
C HIS A 202 -12.64 8.98 -2.47
N ASP A 203 -13.60 9.32 -3.32
CA ASP A 203 -15.00 8.86 -3.25
C ASP A 203 -15.23 7.44 -3.79
N ARG A 204 -14.19 6.74 -4.28
CA ARG A 204 -14.28 5.29 -4.55
C ARG A 204 -14.26 4.48 -3.25
N GLU A 205 -15.38 3.85 -2.91
CA GLU A 205 -15.51 3.02 -1.71
C GLU A 205 -14.56 1.80 -1.73
N ILE A 206 -14.00 1.48 -0.55
CA ILE A 206 -13.27 0.24 -0.31
C ILE A 206 -14.22 -0.75 0.36
N VAL A 207 -14.66 -1.75 -0.39
CA VAL A 207 -15.64 -2.74 0.12
C VAL A 207 -14.99 -3.78 1.04
N SER A 208 -13.72 -4.12 0.78
CA SER A 208 -12.98 -5.11 1.57
C SER A 208 -11.59 -4.58 1.90
N PRO A 209 -11.20 -4.55 3.18
CA PRO A 209 -9.86 -4.14 3.56
C PRO A 209 -8.84 -5.16 3.04
N CYS A 210 -7.69 -4.66 2.59
CA CYS A 210 -6.60 -5.49 2.11
C CYS A 210 -5.27 -4.83 2.44
N ASP A 211 -4.55 -5.44 3.39
CA ASP A 211 -3.18 -5.05 3.71
C ASP A 211 -2.22 -5.30 2.53
N ASP A 212 -1.09 -4.60 2.53
CA ASP A 212 0.02 -4.95 1.62
C ASP A 212 0.61 -6.31 1.96
N SER A 213 0.86 -7.11 0.92
CA SER A 213 1.65 -8.33 1.06
C SER A 213 3.10 -8.01 1.42
N VAL A 214 3.70 -8.84 2.27
CA VAL A 214 5.10 -8.73 2.67
C VAL A 214 5.80 -10.05 2.40
N ALA A 215 6.91 -10.01 1.69
CA ALA A 215 7.62 -11.21 1.28
C ALA A 215 9.14 -11.04 1.31
N LEU A 216 9.83 -12.16 1.47
CA LEU A 216 11.27 -12.31 1.30
C LEU A 216 11.55 -12.91 -0.09
N PRO A 217 12.56 -12.41 -0.82
CA PRO A 217 12.99 -13.04 -2.07
C PRO A 217 13.61 -14.41 -1.79
N ALA A 218 13.33 -15.39 -2.65
CA ALA A 218 13.91 -16.74 -2.56
C ALA A 218 13.93 -17.43 -3.93
N PRO A 219 14.86 -18.37 -4.20
CA PRO A 219 15.12 -18.90 -5.55
C PRO A 219 13.98 -19.65 -6.24
N ARG A 220 12.98 -20.14 -5.49
CA ARG A 220 11.87 -20.93 -6.05
C ARG A 220 10.55 -20.16 -5.98
N HIS A 221 10.14 -19.85 -4.75
CA HIS A 221 8.92 -19.13 -4.47
C HIS A 221 9.22 -18.12 -3.36
N PRO A 222 8.64 -16.91 -3.42
CA PRO A 222 8.79 -15.94 -2.35
C PRO A 222 8.31 -16.51 -1.03
N ILE A 223 8.99 -16.18 0.07
CA ILE A 223 8.55 -16.56 1.41
C ILE A 223 7.65 -15.43 1.92
N PHE A 224 6.35 -15.71 2.03
CA PHE A 224 5.39 -14.75 2.56
C PHE A 224 5.53 -14.60 4.07
N LEU A 225 5.79 -13.37 4.51
CA LEU A 225 5.56 -12.96 5.89
C LEU A 225 4.10 -12.51 6.08
N ARG A 226 3.48 -12.04 4.99
CA ARG A 226 2.06 -11.70 4.91
C ARG A 226 1.60 -11.88 3.46
N ARG A 227 0.56 -12.66 3.24
CA ARG A 227 -0.08 -12.84 1.94
C ARG A 227 -1.42 -12.12 1.95
N ALA A 228 -1.54 -11.04 1.18
CA ALA A 228 -2.73 -10.18 1.13
C ALA A 228 -2.87 -9.58 -0.29
N ARG A 229 -2.77 -8.25 -0.45
CA ARG A 229 -2.94 -7.55 -1.73
C ARG A 229 -2.06 -8.15 -2.84
N GLY A 230 -2.67 -8.35 -4.01
CA GLY A 230 -2.02 -8.91 -5.20
C GLY A 230 -1.98 -10.45 -5.23
N TYR A 231 -2.31 -11.12 -4.13
CA TYR A 231 -2.35 -12.58 -4.05
C TYR A 231 -3.73 -13.11 -3.67
N VAL A 232 -4.46 -12.42 -2.81
CA VAL A 232 -5.86 -12.75 -2.48
C VAL A 232 -6.76 -12.15 -3.57
N PRO A 233 -7.75 -12.90 -4.11
CA PRO A 233 -8.24 -14.22 -3.68
C PRO A 233 -7.73 -15.39 -4.54
N HIS A 234 -6.51 -15.36 -5.09
CA HIS A 234 -6.01 -16.49 -5.88
C HIS A 234 -5.97 -17.77 -5.04
N SER A 235 -6.44 -18.87 -5.61
CA SER A 235 -6.43 -20.18 -4.94
C SER A 235 -5.06 -20.84 -5.02
N ILE A 236 -4.70 -21.61 -3.99
CA ILE A 236 -3.63 -22.60 -4.02
C ILE A 236 -4.20 -23.92 -4.52
N ARG A 237 -3.55 -24.56 -5.49
CA ARG A 237 -3.93 -25.89 -5.97
C ARG A 237 -3.45 -26.95 -4.98
N LEU A 238 -4.36 -27.80 -4.54
CA LEU A 238 -4.07 -28.92 -3.65
C LEU A 238 -3.58 -30.12 -4.45
N GLN A 239 -2.65 -30.89 -3.88
CA GLN A 239 -2.17 -32.13 -4.49
C GLN A 239 -3.26 -33.21 -4.58
N ARG A 240 -4.26 -33.14 -3.70
CA ARG A 240 -5.42 -34.02 -3.66
C ARG A 240 -6.67 -33.21 -3.32
N PRO A 241 -7.82 -33.50 -3.95
CA PRO A 241 -9.04 -32.79 -3.64
C PRO A 241 -9.52 -33.11 -2.23
N VAL A 242 -10.11 -32.11 -1.56
CA VAL A 242 -10.83 -32.32 -0.29
C VAL A 242 -12.16 -33.03 -0.56
N ARG A 243 -12.56 -33.93 0.35
CA ARG A 243 -13.82 -34.68 0.22
C ARG A 243 -15.06 -33.83 0.50
N HIS A 244 -14.91 -32.82 1.36
CA HIS A 244 -15.95 -31.88 1.76
C HIS A 244 -15.37 -30.47 1.71
N THR A 245 -16.23 -29.46 1.61
CA THR A 245 -15.79 -28.08 1.83
C THR A 245 -15.29 -27.93 3.26
N VAL A 246 -14.06 -27.45 3.44
CA VAL A 246 -13.43 -27.27 4.75
C VAL A 246 -13.20 -25.79 5.01
N LEU A 247 -13.64 -25.33 6.18
CA LEU A 247 -13.20 -24.06 6.76
C LEU A 247 -12.09 -24.35 7.77
N ALA A 248 -10.89 -23.81 7.53
CA ALA A 248 -9.80 -23.79 8.49
C ALA A 248 -9.69 -22.39 9.09
N CYS A 249 -9.87 -22.28 10.42
CA CYS A 249 -9.91 -20.99 11.12
C CYS A 249 -8.54 -20.39 11.43
N GLY A 250 -7.46 -21.12 11.18
CA GLY A 250 -6.09 -20.68 11.43
C GLY A 250 -5.72 -20.63 12.92
N GLY A 251 -4.66 -19.88 13.22
CA GLY A 251 -4.19 -19.62 14.59
C GLY A 251 -4.50 -18.20 15.03
N GLU A 252 -4.18 -17.84 16.27
CA GLU A 252 -4.49 -16.49 16.80
C GLU A 252 -3.56 -15.41 16.22
N TRP A 253 -2.25 -15.66 16.16
CA TRP A 253 -1.25 -14.69 15.73
C TRP A 253 -1.06 -14.70 14.22
N GLY A 254 -1.18 -13.53 13.58
CA GLY A 254 -1.04 -13.41 12.13
C GLY A 254 -2.07 -14.24 11.38
N ASN A 255 -3.29 -14.32 11.92
CA ASN A 255 -4.33 -15.23 11.46
C ASN A 255 -4.68 -15.05 9.97
N THR A 256 -4.99 -16.17 9.32
CA THR A 256 -5.65 -16.25 8.02
C THR A 256 -6.64 -17.40 8.08
N ILE A 257 -7.85 -17.20 7.56
CA ILE A 257 -8.79 -18.29 7.35
C ILE A 257 -8.59 -18.90 5.97
N CYS A 258 -8.95 -20.17 5.81
CA CYS A 258 -8.90 -20.85 4.53
C CYS A 258 -10.19 -21.60 4.26
N ILE A 259 -10.76 -21.42 3.07
CA ILE A 259 -11.81 -22.26 2.54
C ILE A 259 -11.18 -23.21 1.53
N ALA A 260 -11.37 -24.51 1.67
CA ALA A 260 -10.95 -25.50 0.68
C ALA A 260 -12.17 -26.20 0.08
N HIS A 261 -12.21 -26.33 -1.25
CA HIS A 261 -13.26 -27.02 -1.99
C HIS A 261 -12.67 -27.65 -3.26
N GLY A 262 -12.98 -28.92 -3.50
CA GLY A 262 -12.36 -29.67 -4.61
C GLY A 262 -10.84 -29.69 -4.48
N ASP A 263 -10.11 -29.39 -5.56
CA ASP A 263 -8.64 -29.33 -5.60
C ASP A 263 -8.06 -27.93 -5.32
N ARG A 264 -8.84 -27.03 -4.70
CA ARG A 264 -8.43 -25.64 -4.44
C ARG A 264 -8.62 -25.22 -2.99
N ALA A 265 -7.72 -24.34 -2.55
CA ALA A 265 -7.76 -23.68 -1.25
C ALA A 265 -7.62 -22.16 -1.41
N TRP A 266 -8.56 -21.40 -0.88
CA TRP A 266 -8.56 -19.95 -0.86
C TRP A 266 -8.19 -19.49 0.54
N VAL A 267 -6.95 -19.02 0.68
CA VAL A 267 -6.44 -18.41 1.91
C VAL A 267 -6.75 -16.91 1.85
N SER A 268 -7.37 -16.39 2.91
CA SER A 268 -7.69 -14.97 3.10
C SER A 268 -6.45 -14.08 3.14
#